data_AF-D0GLJ3-F1
#
_entry.id   AF-D0GLJ3-F1
#
_cell.length_a   1.000
_cell.length_b   1.000
_cell.length_c   1.000
_cell.angle_alpha   90.00
_cell.angle_beta   90.00
_cell.angle_gamma   90.00
#
_symmetry.space_group_name_H-M   'P 1'
#
loop_
_entity.id
_entity.type
_entity.pdbx_description
1 polymer ?
#
loop_
_entity_poly.entity_id
_entity_poly.type
_entity_poly.pdbx_seq_one_letter_code
_entity_poly.pdbx_strand_id
1 'polypeptide(L)' 'MKLVLSMKEACDFLQLNERTVKSGLITGTLNIGSAVVTKIVNKKEKYKYHIPTRRAEAYMGISYDDFLKMRQQNENEKS' A
#
# COMPACT_ATOMS: atom_id res chain seq x y z
N MET A 1 5.45 2.05 15.65
CA MET A 1 5.43 2.24 14.18
C MET A 1 5.24 0.90 13.49
N LYS A 2 4.27 0.83 12.58
CA LYS A 2 4.01 -0.37 11.77
C LYS A 2 5.05 -0.48 10.66
N LEU A 3 5.66 -1.64 10.49
CA LEU A 3 6.77 -1.83 9.54
C LEU A 3 6.31 -2.14 8.11
N VAL A 4 5.15 -2.77 7.96
CA VAL A 4 4.61 -3.23 6.68
C VAL A 4 3.12 -2.89 6.62
N LEU A 5 2.71 -2.24 5.53
CA LEU A 5 1.32 -1.90 5.27
C LEU A 5 0.60 -3.08 4.62
N SER A 6 -0.67 -3.28 4.99
CA SER A 6 -1.57 -4.13 4.22
C SER A 6 -1.92 -3.48 2.88
N MET A 7 -2.47 -4.26 1.95
CA MET A 7 -2.89 -3.72 0.65
C MET A 7 -3.92 -2.60 0.81
N LYS A 8 -4.90 -2.75 1.71
CA LYS A 8 -5.92 -1.72 1.95
C LYS A 8 -5.30 -0.42 2.47
N GLU A 9 -4.45 -0.52 3.48
CA GLU A 9 -3.75 0.64 4.04
C GLU A 9 -2.86 1.34 3.01
N ALA A 10 -2.15 0.57 2.18
CA ALA A 10 -1.35 1.13 1.11
C ALA A 10 -2.22 1.84 0.06
N CYS A 11 -3.38 1.27 -0.31
CA CYS A 11 -4.32 1.90 -1.23
C CYS A 11 -4.85 3.23 -0.67
N ASP A 12 -5.28 3.22 0.59
CA ASP A 12 -5.78 4.42 1.29
C ASP A 12 -4.68 5.49 1.37
N PHE A 13 -3.46 5.09 1.75
CA PHE A 13 -2.35 6.01 1.94
C PHE A 13 -1.85 6.64 0.63
N LEU A 14 -1.72 5.82 -0.41
CA LEU A 14 -1.27 6.27 -1.73
C LEU A 14 -2.39 6.94 -2.53
N GLN A 15 -3.63 6.86 -2.04
CA GLN A 15 -4.84 7.29 -2.75
C GLN A 15 -4.97 6.62 -4.13
N LEU A 16 -4.61 5.33 -4.19
CA LEU A 16 -4.63 4.53 -5.41
C LEU A 16 -5.59 3.35 -5.27
N ASN A 17 -6.22 2.98 -6.39
CA ASN A 17 -7.05 1.79 -6.44
C ASN A 17 -6.21 0.51 -6.29
N GLU A 18 -6.80 -0.52 -5.66
CA GLU A 18 -6.14 -1.79 -5.40
C GLU A 18 -5.58 -2.46 -6.65
N ARG A 19 -6.28 -2.33 -7.80
CA ARG A 19 -5.80 -2.85 -9.09
C ARG A 19 -4.49 -2.18 -9.51
N THR A 20 -4.38 -0.87 -9.36
CA THR A 20 -3.19 -0.09 -9.73
C THR A 20 -2.02 -0.45 -8.82
N VAL A 21 -2.26 -0.53 -7.51
CA VAL A 21 -1.22 -0.90 -6.53
C VAL A 21 -0.71 -2.32 -6.80
N LYS A 22 -1.61 -3.29 -6.99
CA LYS A 22 -1.22 -4.67 -7.33
C LYS A 22 -0.42 -4.73 -8.62
N SER A 23 -0.90 -4.09 -9.68
CA SER A 23 -0.20 -4.08 -10.96
C SER A 23 1.19 -3.49 -10.81
N GLY A 24 1.32 -2.33 -10.16
CA GLY A 24 2.61 -1.67 -9.97
C GLY A 24 3.60 -2.46 -9.11
N LEU A 25 3.12 -3.22 -8.12
CA LEU A 25 3.95 -4.11 -7.31
C LEU A 25 4.39 -5.38 -8.05
N ILE A 26 3.58 -5.86 -9.00
CA ILE A 26 3.88 -7.03 -9.84
C ILE A 26 4.88 -6.64 -10.94
N THR A 27 4.62 -5.52 -11.63
CA THR A 27 5.48 -5.04 -12.72
C THR A 27 6.74 -4.32 -12.23
N GLY A 28 6.79 -3.95 -10.94
CA GLY A 28 7.89 -3.18 -10.35
C GLY A 28 7.87 -1.69 -10.70
N THR A 29 6.81 -1.18 -11.34
CA THR A 29 6.69 0.25 -11.66
C THR A 29 6.39 1.10 -10.44
N LEU A 30 5.83 0.51 -9.37
CA LEU A 30 5.56 1.19 -8.11
C LEU A 30 6.61 0.77 -7.07
N ASN A 31 7.64 1.61 -6.89
CA ASN A 31 8.80 1.30 -6.04
C ASN A 31 8.55 1.50 -4.54
N ILE A 32 7.40 1.03 -4.07
CA ILE A 32 6.98 1.09 -2.66
C ILE A 32 7.10 -0.26 -1.96
N GLY A 33 7.35 -1.33 -2.71
CA GLY A 33 7.26 -2.70 -2.21
C GLY A 33 7.49 -3.71 -3.32
N SER A 34 7.06 -4.94 -3.09
CA SER A 34 7.22 -6.05 -4.04
C SER A 34 6.06 -7.03 -3.93
N ALA A 35 5.63 -7.57 -5.07
CA ALA A 35 4.79 -8.76 -5.13
C ALA A 35 5.67 -10.00 -5.31
N VAL A 36 5.42 -11.04 -4.51
CA VAL A 36 6.11 -12.33 -4.59
C VAL A 36 5.10 -13.41 -4.96
N VAL A 37 5.37 -14.15 -6.03
CA VAL A 37 4.56 -15.30 -6.42
C VAL A 37 4.75 -16.40 -5.37
N THR A 38 3.67 -16.79 -4.70
CA THR A 38 3.71 -17.83 -3.65
C THR A 38 3.24 -19.17 -4.16
N LYS A 39 2.33 -19.18 -5.13
CA LYS A 39 1.81 -20.41 -5.74
C LYS A 39 1.26 -20.12 -7.12
N ILE A 40 1.37 -21.09 -8.02
CA ILE A 40 0.70 -21.07 -9.32
C ILE A 40 -0.35 -22.19 -9.30
N VAL A 41 -1.62 -21.85 -9.53
CA VAL A 41 -2.72 -22.82 -9.59
C VAL A 41 -3.52 -22.56 -10.86
N ASN A 42 -3.70 -23.57 -11.71
CA ASN A 42 -4.45 -23.46 -12.97
C ASN A 42 -4.00 -22.27 -13.84
N LYS A 43 -2.68 -22.12 -14.05
CA LYS A 43 -2.07 -21.00 -14.79
C LYS A 43 -2.35 -19.60 -14.19
N LYS A 44 -2.90 -19.50 -12.98
CA LYS A 44 -3.08 -18.25 -12.25
C LYS A 44 -2.06 -18.15 -11.12
N GLU A 45 -1.30 -17.07 -11.16
CA GLU A 45 -0.32 -16.74 -10.12
C GLU A 45 -1.04 -16.15 -8.89
N LYS A 46 -0.73 -16.67 -7.71
CA LYS A 46 -1.11 -16.08 -6.43
C LYS A 46 0.07 -15.30 -5.89
N TYR A 47 -0.18 -14.02 -5.59
CA TYR A 47 0.83 -13.11 -5.07
C TYR A 47 0.64 -12.86 -3.58
N LYS A 48 1.76 -12.78 -2.87
CA LYS A 48 1.85 -12.15 -1.56
C LYS A 48 2.52 -10.81 -1.73
N TYR A 49 1.92 -9.77 -1.16
CA TYR A 49 2.41 -8.41 -1.27
C TYR A 49 3.17 -8.02 -0.02
N HIS A 50 4.32 -7.39 -0.21
CA HIS A 50 5.13 -6.84 0.87
C HIS A 50 5.35 -5.36 0.59
N ILE A 51 4.76 -4.50 1.42
CA ILE A 51 4.76 -3.05 1.25
C ILE A 51 5.37 -2.41 2.51
N PRO A 52 6.69 -2.19 2.56
CA PRO A 52 7.33 -1.54 3.68
C PRO A 52 6.78 -0.11 3.87
N THR A 53 6.36 0.22 5.09
CA THR A 53 5.83 1.56 5.42
C THR A 53 6.82 2.65 5.03
N ARG A 54 8.10 2.47 5.39
CA ARG A 54 9.18 3.42 5.07
C ARG A 54 9.32 3.73 3.58
N ARG A 55 9.06 2.75 2.69
CA ARG A 55 9.11 2.99 1.24
C ARG A 55 7.88 3.73 0.74
N ALA A 56 6.70 3.41 1.27
CA ALA A 56 5.49 4.15 0.97
C ALA A 56 5.58 5.61 1.46
N GLU A 57 6.13 5.84 2.64
CA GLU A 57 6.38 7.18 3.19
C GLU A 57 7.36 7.97 2.31
N ALA A 58 8.47 7.34 1.89
CA ALA A 58 9.41 7.97 0.97
C ALA A 58 8.78 8.34 -0.38
N TYR A 59 7.83 7.52 -0.86
CA TYR A 59 7.09 7.80 -2.09
C TYR A 59 6.11 8.97 -1.93
N MET A 60 5.41 9.05 -0.80
CA MET A 60 4.41 10.10 -0.54
C MET A 60 5.01 11.41 -0.03
N GLY A 61 6.21 11.37 0.56
CA GLY A 61 6.83 12.52 1.21
C GLY A 61 6.23 12.89 2.57
N ILE A 62 5.35 12.05 3.14
CA ILE A 62 4.74 12.22 4.46
C ILE A 62 4.83 10.92 5.25
N SER A 63 4.82 11.01 6.59
CA SER A 63 4.76 9.82 7.44
C SER A 63 3.36 9.20 7.40
N TYR A 64 3.29 7.88 7.53
CA TYR A 64 2.01 7.18 7.57
C TYR A 64 1.21 7.57 8.82
N ASP A 65 1.90 7.81 9.95
CA ASP A 65 1.28 8.24 11.20
C ASP A 65 0.63 9.64 11.05
N ASP A 66 1.26 10.57 10.33
CA ASP A 66 0.68 11.90 10.10
C ASP A 66 -0.52 11.85 9.15
N PHE A 67 -0.47 10.99 8.13
CA PHE A 67 -1.63 10.70 7.28
C PHE A 67 -2.82 10.20 8.11
N LEU A 68 -2.59 9.28 9.05
CA LEU A 68 -3.66 8.76 9.91
C LEU A 68 -4.26 9.86 10.81
N LYS A 69 -3.44 10.76 11.35
CA LYS A 69 -3.93 11.91 12.13
C LYS A 69 -4.78 12.85 11.29
N MET A 70 -4.32 13.19 10.08
CA MET A 70 -5.07 14.02 9.14
C MET A 70 -6.41 13.38 8.77
N ARG A 71 -6.43 12.05 8.58
CA ARG A 71 -7.67 11.32 8.30
C ARG A 71 -8.66 11.38 9.47
N GLN A 72 -8.19 11.16 10.70
CA GLN A 72 -9.05 11.22 11.90
C GLN A 72 -9.64 12.63 12.13
N GLN A 73 -8.86 13.68 11.87
CA GLN A 73 -9.34 15.06 11.97
C GLN A 73 -10.46 15.33 10.94
N ASN A 74 -10.27 14.91 9.69
CA ASN A 74 -11.28 15.07 8.64
C ASN A 74 -12.58 14.27 8.89
N GLU A 75 -12.50 13.13 9.59
CA GLU A 75 -13.69 12.34 9.98
C GLU A 75 -14.45 13.01 11.13
N ASN A 76 -13.73 13.64 12.08
CA ASN A 76 -14.35 14.35 13.22
C ASN A 76 -14.99 15.69 12.83
N GLU A 77 -14.47 16.40 11.82
CA GLU A 77 -15.06 17.67 11.33
C GLU A 77 -16.33 17.48 10.49
N LYS A 78 -16.65 16.23 10.12
CA LYS A 78 -17.88 15.87 9.39
C LYS A 78 -19.00 15.31 10.27
N SER A 79 -18.77 15.16 11.58
CA SER A 79 -19.78 14.77 12.58
C SER A 79 -20.35 15.99 13.30
#